data_AF-A0A061RIY2-F1
#
_entry.id   AF-A0A061RIY2-F1
#
_cell.length_a   1.000
_cell.length_b   1.000
_cell.length_c   1.000
_cell.angle_alpha   90.00
_cell.angle_beta   90.00
_cell.angle_gamma   90.00
#
_symmetry.space_group_name_H-M   'P 1'
#
loop_
_entity.id
_entity.type
_entity.pdbx_description
1 polymer ?
#
loop_
_entity_poly.entity_id
_entity_poly.type
_entity_poly.pdbx_seq_one_letter_code
_entity_poly.pdbx_strand_id
1 'polypeptide(L)'
;RRYEMAFEYAPESDAIQEGFWQFCIHEQGISLPFLFVGHVKEPRVSIDRPGINFGKVLVGAKMEETISIINSENIPFTFSIDKHSYEASRERIESTGQQPVVQFTPSEGTVMANSSIPITVSYRPKLEKLTNYNVTLTVRKKPSRLTLNVKGEGYVIHEQVTVVGADGSIVELNPSVPNSIDFGQVIINQRVAKSVYLVNSGEINYDYHWRLGTNPRVSIKPEEGTVAKVLFANCATAPAL
;
A
#
# COMPACT_ATOMS: atom_id res chain seq x y z
N ARG A 1 39.89 54.32 1.69
CA ARG A 1 39.42 53.11 0.96
C ARG A 1 38.49 52.35 1.90
N ARG A 2 37.39 51.79 1.39
CA ARG A 2 36.49 50.93 2.17
C ARG A 2 36.93 49.48 1.94
N TYR A 3 36.98 48.70 3.02
CA TYR A 3 37.31 47.28 2.98
C TYR A 3 36.08 46.49 3.47
N GLU A 4 35.87 45.31 2.89
CA GLU A 4 34.80 44.37 3.25
C GLU A 4 35.42 43.13 3.88
N MET A 5 34.79 42.64 4.95
CA MET A 5 35.15 41.40 5.64
C MET A 5 33.92 40.50 5.64
N ALA A 6 34.09 39.25 5.17
CA ALA A 6 33.04 38.24 5.19
C ALA A 6 33.39 37.15 6.20
N PHE A 7 32.38 36.66 6.91
CA PHE A 7 32.48 35.56 7.86
C PHE A 7 31.59 34.42 7.38
N GLU A 8 32.09 33.19 7.46
CA GLU A 8 31.34 31.99 7.12
C GLU A 8 31.07 31.19 8.40
N TYR A 9 29.81 30.78 8.58
CA TYR A 9 29.39 29.93 9.70
C TYR A 9 28.88 28.59 9.15
N ALA A 10 29.64 27.52 9.40
CA ALA A 10 29.34 26.16 8.97
C ALA A 10 29.09 25.26 10.20
N PRO A 11 27.87 25.26 10.77
CA PRO A 11 27.58 24.48 11.98
C PRO A 11 27.66 22.97 11.75
N GLU A 12 28.25 22.26 12.71
CA GLU A 12 28.29 20.78 12.74
C GLU A 12 27.23 20.17 13.66
N SER A 13 26.58 20.98 14.51
CA SER A 13 25.53 20.58 15.43
C SER A 13 24.42 21.62 15.48
N ASP A 14 23.26 21.24 16.01
CA ASP A 14 22.10 22.12 16.23
C ASP A 14 22.20 22.98 17.51
N ALA A 15 23.27 22.79 18.28
CA ALA A 15 23.56 23.61 19.45
C ALA A 15 23.95 25.03 19.05
N ILE A 16 23.63 26.00 19.92
CA ILE A 16 24.13 27.38 19.79
C ILE A 16 25.64 27.34 19.88
N GLN A 17 26.32 27.95 18.90
CA GLN A 17 27.78 28.08 18.91
C GLN A 17 28.17 29.55 19.03
N GLU A 18 29.14 29.80 19.90
CA GLU A 18 29.66 31.14 20.17
C GLU A 18 31.14 31.21 19.80
N GLY A 19 31.54 32.27 19.10
CA GLY A 19 32.92 32.57 18.75
C GLY A 19 33.31 33.96 19.23
N PHE A 20 34.32 34.04 20.10
CA PHE A 20 34.89 35.29 20.58
C PHE A 20 36.09 35.68 19.72
N TRP A 21 35.99 36.83 19.07
CA TRP A 21 37.00 37.35 18.16
C TRP A 21 37.44 38.73 18.65
N GLN A 22 38.64 39.14 18.25
CA GLN A 22 39.16 40.46 18.57
C GLN A 22 39.64 41.13 17.30
N PHE A 23 39.05 42.27 16.98
CA PHE A 23 39.54 43.14 15.92
C PHE A 23 40.59 44.08 16.50
N CYS A 24 41.76 44.13 15.86
CA CYS A 24 42.89 44.92 16.32
C CYS A 24 43.39 45.85 15.22
N ILE A 25 43.60 47.13 15.54
CA ILE A 25 44.43 48.05 14.73
C ILE A 25 45.64 48.45 15.57
N HIS A 26 46.73 47.70 15.39
CA HIS A 26 47.95 47.83 16.20
C HIS A 26 48.53 49.25 16.18
N GLU A 27 48.59 49.88 15.01
CA GLU A 27 49.14 51.24 14.82
C GLU A 27 48.35 52.33 15.57
N GLN A 28 47.09 52.05 15.91
CA GLN A 28 46.18 52.99 16.56
C GLN A 28 45.84 52.56 17.99
N GLY A 29 46.40 51.43 18.47
CA GLY A 29 46.09 50.86 19.78
C GLY A 29 44.62 50.42 19.95
N ILE A 30 43.89 50.15 18.86
CA ILE A 30 42.46 49.84 18.92
C ILE A 30 42.24 48.34 19.14
N SER A 31 41.73 48.02 20.33
CA SER A 31 41.14 46.78 20.83
C SER A 31 39.62 46.63 20.74
N LEU A 32 39.02 45.82 19.85
CA LEU A 32 37.56 45.62 19.86
C LEU A 32 37.15 44.13 19.89
N PRO A 33 36.45 43.66 20.94
CA PRO A 33 35.91 42.31 20.99
C PRO A 33 34.63 42.18 20.16
N PHE A 34 34.47 41.03 19.50
CA PHE A 34 33.30 40.62 18.75
C PHE A 34 32.82 39.25 19.24
N LEU A 35 31.53 39.13 19.49
CA LEU A 35 30.88 37.85 19.74
C LEU A 35 30.04 37.47 18.51
N PHE A 36 30.37 36.33 17.92
CA PHE A 36 29.57 35.71 16.87
C PHE A 36 28.73 34.61 17.49
N VAL A 37 27.40 34.68 17.34
CA VAL A 37 26.46 33.67 17.81
C VAL A 37 25.76 33.04 16.61
N GLY A 38 25.94 31.74 16.46
CA GLY A 38 25.31 30.94 15.42
C GLY A 38 24.09 30.21 15.96
N HIS A 39 22.95 30.39 15.29
CA HIS A 39 21.73 29.62 15.54
C HIS A 39 21.44 28.70 14.35
N VAL A 40 21.27 27.41 14.62
CA VAL A 40 20.84 26.45 13.61
C VAL A 40 19.32 26.33 13.62
N LYS A 41 18.70 26.50 12.46
CA LYS A 41 17.27 26.24 12.28
C LYS A 41 17.09 24.92 11.56
N GLU A 42 16.11 24.16 12.01
CA GLU A 42 15.75 22.93 11.35
C GLU A 42 15.15 23.21 9.96
N PRO A 43 15.59 22.50 8.90
CA PRO A 43 15.07 22.72 7.56
C PRO A 43 13.60 22.30 7.43
N ARG A 44 12.84 23.14 6.72
CA ARG A 44 11.41 22.98 6.40
C ARG A 44 11.20 22.02 5.23
N VAL A 45 11.59 20.76 5.44
CA VAL A 45 11.31 19.64 4.54
C VAL A 45 10.28 18.72 5.19
N SER A 46 9.19 18.41 4.49
CA SER A 46 8.06 17.60 4.98
C SER A 46 7.51 16.67 3.90
N ILE A 47 6.62 15.77 4.30
CA ILE A 47 5.76 15.00 3.39
C ILE A 47 4.36 15.62 3.36
N ASP A 48 3.67 15.53 2.22
CA ASP A 48 2.33 16.11 2.01
C ASP A 48 1.25 15.46 2.89
N ARG A 49 1.44 14.19 3.26
CA ARG A 49 0.52 13.44 4.12
C ARG A 49 1.26 12.47 5.05
N PRO A 50 0.72 12.18 6.25
CA PRO A 50 1.38 11.33 7.24
C PRO A 50 1.26 9.83 6.95
N GLY A 51 0.38 9.43 6.02
CA GLY A 51 0.21 8.02 5.69
C GLY A 51 -0.68 7.75 4.48
N ILE A 52 -0.67 6.49 4.08
CA ILE A 52 -1.42 5.92 2.96
C ILE A 52 -2.15 4.68 3.48
N ASN A 53 -3.42 4.53 3.11
CA ASN A 53 -4.18 3.32 3.36
C ASN A 53 -4.66 2.74 2.03
N PHE A 54 -4.06 1.63 1.63
CA PHE A 54 -4.46 0.87 0.45
C PHE A 54 -5.75 0.07 0.66
N GLY A 55 -6.32 0.03 1.87
CA GLY A 55 -7.53 -0.74 2.13
C GLY A 55 -7.33 -2.23 1.81
N LYS A 56 -8.37 -2.88 1.27
CA LYS A 56 -8.33 -4.29 0.88
C LYS A 56 -7.84 -4.43 -0.56
N VAL A 57 -6.76 -5.17 -0.76
CA VAL A 57 -6.14 -5.42 -2.08
C VAL A 57 -6.03 -6.92 -2.32
N LEU A 58 -6.46 -7.38 -3.50
CA LEU A 58 -6.42 -8.79 -3.87
C LEU A 58 -4.97 -9.29 -3.83
N VAL A 59 -4.73 -10.43 -3.19
CA VAL A 59 -3.38 -11.03 -3.14
C VAL A 59 -2.83 -11.21 -4.56
N GLY A 60 -1.60 -10.73 -4.78
CA GLY A 60 -0.92 -10.75 -6.07
C GLY A 60 -1.18 -9.53 -6.96
N ALA A 61 -2.24 -8.76 -6.71
CA ALA A 61 -2.52 -7.50 -7.41
C ALA A 61 -1.62 -6.36 -6.89
N LYS A 62 -1.35 -5.39 -7.75
CA LYS A 62 -0.53 -4.21 -7.44
C LYS A 62 -1.42 -2.97 -7.38
N MET A 63 -1.26 -2.17 -6.33
CA MET A 63 -1.89 -0.85 -6.22
C MET A 63 -0.82 0.22 -5.97
N GLU A 64 -1.02 1.42 -6.51
CA GLU A 64 -0.07 2.52 -6.40
C GLU A 64 -0.74 3.78 -5.89
N GLU A 65 -0.02 4.51 -5.04
CA GLU A 65 -0.40 5.80 -4.49
C GLU A 65 0.80 6.74 -4.56
N THR A 66 0.56 8.05 -4.62
CA THR A 66 1.65 9.04 -4.71
C THR A 66 1.62 9.97 -3.51
N ILE A 67 2.78 10.16 -2.87
CA ILE A 67 3.03 11.20 -1.89
C ILE A 67 4.04 12.20 -2.45
N SER A 68 4.15 13.37 -1.84
CA SER A 68 5.14 14.37 -2.23
C SER A 68 6.04 14.74 -1.06
N ILE A 69 7.35 14.77 -1.29
CA ILE A 69 8.29 15.42 -0.38
C ILE A 69 8.36 16.88 -0.78
N ILE A 70 8.11 17.79 0.16
CA ILE A 70 8.01 19.22 -0.05
C ILE A 70 9.19 19.89 0.65
N ASN A 71 9.96 20.67 -0.11
CA ASN A 71 11.05 21.49 0.40
C ASN A 71 10.66 22.96 0.35
N SER A 72 10.47 23.57 1.53
CA SER A 72 10.17 25.00 1.66
C SER A 72 11.40 25.85 2.01
N GLU A 73 12.59 25.32 1.79
CA GLU A 73 13.87 26.03 1.91
C GLU A 73 14.36 26.52 0.56
N ASN A 74 15.24 27.52 0.57
CA ASN A 74 15.87 28.09 -0.62
C ASN A 74 17.09 27.30 -1.14
N ILE A 75 17.40 26.16 -0.53
CA ILE A 75 18.48 25.25 -0.92
C ILE A 75 17.95 23.82 -1.13
N PRO A 76 18.56 23.01 -2.00
CA PRO A 76 18.15 21.63 -2.21
C PRO A 76 18.52 20.71 -1.04
N PHE A 77 17.71 19.65 -0.84
CA PHE A 77 17.92 18.63 0.18
C PHE A 77 17.89 17.22 -0.40
N THR A 78 18.88 16.41 -0.02
CA THR A 78 18.91 14.98 -0.36
C THR A 78 18.13 14.17 0.65
N PHE A 79 17.30 13.24 0.17
CA PHE A 79 16.53 12.32 1.00
C PHE A 79 16.84 10.86 0.64
N SER A 80 16.61 9.96 1.58
CA SER A 80 16.64 8.51 1.37
C SER A 80 15.59 7.83 2.24
N ILE A 81 14.93 6.83 1.68
CA ILE A 81 13.96 5.97 2.37
C ILE A 81 14.71 4.79 2.99
N ASP A 82 14.53 4.61 4.30
CA ASP A 82 15.19 3.55 5.05
C ASP A 82 14.51 2.20 4.79
N LYS A 83 15.18 1.32 4.03
CA LYS A 83 14.69 -0.03 3.73
C LYS A 83 14.42 -0.85 5.00
N HIS A 84 15.21 -0.68 6.05
CA HIS A 84 15.02 -1.44 7.30
C HIS A 84 13.72 -1.09 8.03
N SER A 85 13.07 0.03 7.69
CA SER A 85 11.81 0.45 8.29
C SER A 85 10.57 -0.28 7.76
N TYR A 86 10.68 -0.98 6.62
CA TYR A 86 9.55 -1.69 5.99
C TYR A 86 9.91 -3.05 5.40
N GLU A 87 11.20 -3.38 5.30
CA GLU A 87 11.65 -4.73 4.97
C GLU A 87 11.75 -5.59 6.24
N ALA A 88 11.38 -6.87 6.14
CA ALA A 88 11.65 -7.81 7.22
C ALA A 88 13.18 -8.03 7.37
N SER A 89 13.66 -8.35 8.58
CA SER A 89 15.07 -8.68 8.78
C SER A 89 15.48 -9.86 7.88
N ARG A 90 16.76 -9.91 7.47
CA ARG A 90 17.26 -11.00 6.61
C ARG A 90 16.94 -12.38 7.18
N GLU A 91 17.11 -12.56 8.49
CA GLU A 91 16.76 -13.82 9.17
C GLU A 91 15.27 -14.16 9.07
N ARG A 92 14.38 -13.14 9.12
CA ARG A 92 12.94 -13.34 8.90
C ARG A 92 12.63 -13.69 7.46
N ILE A 93 13.30 -13.05 6.50
CA ILE A 93 13.12 -13.37 5.08
C ILE A 93 13.60 -14.80 4.79
N GLU A 94 14.72 -15.23 5.37
CA GLU A 94 15.26 -16.58 5.21
C GLU A 94 14.39 -17.64 5.89
N SER A 95 13.83 -17.34 7.07
CA SER A 95 12.97 -18.28 7.81
C SER A 95 11.52 -18.33 7.31
N THR A 96 10.98 -17.22 6.79
CA THR A 96 9.56 -17.12 6.40
C THR A 96 9.34 -16.96 4.89
N GLY A 97 10.38 -16.67 4.11
CA GLY A 97 10.28 -16.32 2.70
C GLY A 97 9.57 -14.98 2.41
N GLN A 98 9.18 -14.23 3.45
CA GLN A 98 8.32 -13.05 3.31
C GLN A 98 9.12 -11.81 2.89
N GLN A 99 9.12 -11.54 1.59
CA GLN A 99 9.60 -10.28 1.05
C GLN A 99 8.68 -9.10 1.40
N PRO A 100 9.20 -7.85 1.38
CA PRO A 100 8.40 -6.65 1.57
C PRO A 100 7.30 -6.56 0.52
N VAL A 101 6.12 -6.13 0.94
CA VAL A 101 4.96 -5.93 0.05
C VAL A 101 4.81 -4.47 -0.40
N VAL A 102 5.72 -3.59 0.04
CA VAL A 102 5.74 -2.16 -0.32
C VAL A 102 7.04 -1.82 -1.04
N GLN A 103 6.96 -0.97 -2.07
CA GLN A 103 8.10 -0.40 -2.79
C GLN A 103 7.91 1.10 -3.00
N PHE A 104 9.01 1.86 -2.97
CA PHE A 104 9.02 3.30 -3.18
C PHE A 104 9.85 3.67 -4.40
N THR A 105 9.37 4.62 -5.21
CA THR A 105 10.08 5.10 -6.40
C THR A 105 9.87 6.61 -6.59
N PRO A 106 10.93 7.42 -6.54
CA PRO A 106 12.31 7.06 -6.19
C PRO A 106 12.46 6.72 -4.69
N SER A 107 13.41 5.83 -4.35
CA SER A 107 13.74 5.52 -2.94
C SER A 107 14.77 6.47 -2.32
N GLU A 108 15.44 7.26 -3.15
CA GLU A 108 16.42 8.27 -2.78
C GLU A 108 16.45 9.35 -3.87
N GLY A 109 16.88 10.55 -3.52
CA GLY A 109 16.98 11.64 -4.49
C GLY A 109 17.24 12.98 -3.83
N THR A 110 17.10 14.04 -4.62
CA THR A 110 17.23 15.42 -4.15
C THR A 110 15.96 16.18 -4.48
N VAL A 111 15.37 16.82 -3.47
CA VAL A 111 14.28 17.78 -3.66
C VAL A 111 14.88 19.18 -3.80
N MET A 112 14.54 19.89 -4.87
CA MET A 112 15.10 21.20 -5.18
C MET A 112 14.55 22.28 -4.23
N ALA A 113 15.21 23.44 -4.19
CA ALA A 113 14.75 24.59 -3.43
C ALA A 113 13.31 24.98 -3.81
N ASN A 114 12.47 25.29 -2.81
CA ASN A 114 11.07 25.72 -2.97
C ASN A 114 10.26 24.83 -3.94
N SER A 115 10.47 23.51 -3.89
CA SER A 115 9.87 22.55 -4.81
C SER A 115 9.35 21.31 -4.08
N SER A 116 8.66 20.45 -4.82
CA SER A 116 8.29 19.12 -4.35
C SER A 116 8.72 18.04 -5.34
N ILE A 117 8.91 16.82 -4.83
CA ILE A 117 9.18 15.63 -5.63
C ILE A 117 8.16 14.54 -5.31
N PRO A 118 7.48 13.97 -6.32
CA PRO A 118 6.54 12.87 -6.11
C PRO A 118 7.28 11.55 -5.86
N ILE A 119 6.80 10.79 -4.89
CA ILE A 119 7.24 9.41 -4.60
C ILE A 119 6.05 8.49 -4.82
N THR A 120 6.19 7.56 -5.76
CA THR A 120 5.23 6.50 -6.01
C THR A 120 5.44 5.39 -4.98
N VAL A 121 4.37 5.04 -4.28
CA VAL A 121 4.32 3.95 -3.29
C VAL A 121 3.49 2.82 -3.90
N SER A 122 4.14 1.69 -4.17
CA SER A 122 3.51 0.49 -4.70
C SER A 122 3.28 -0.51 -3.58
N TYR A 123 2.05 -1.01 -3.45
CA TYR A 123 1.66 -2.08 -2.54
C TYR A 123 1.20 -3.32 -3.30
N ARG A 124 1.77 -4.48 -2.96
CA ARG A 124 1.46 -5.77 -3.58
C ARG A 124 1.43 -6.88 -2.51
N PRO A 125 0.28 -7.11 -1.85
CA PRO A 125 0.17 -8.13 -0.81
C PRO A 125 0.37 -9.52 -1.40
N LYS A 126 1.10 -10.37 -0.67
CA LYS A 126 1.35 -11.78 -1.03
C LYS A 126 0.55 -12.78 -0.22
N LEU A 127 -0.08 -12.31 0.86
CA LEU A 127 -0.81 -13.12 1.83
C LEU A 127 -2.07 -12.38 2.23
N GLU A 128 -3.10 -13.12 2.61
CA GLU A 128 -4.30 -12.58 3.21
C GLU A 128 -4.00 -12.12 4.65
N LYS A 129 -3.52 -10.89 4.79
CA LYS A 129 -3.03 -10.36 6.06
C LYS A 129 -3.05 -8.84 6.09
N LEU A 130 -3.39 -8.29 7.26
CA LEU A 130 -3.23 -6.88 7.56
C LEU A 130 -1.74 -6.50 7.67
N THR A 131 -1.38 -5.42 6.98
CA THR A 131 -0.05 -4.85 6.91
C THR A 131 -0.06 -3.42 7.44
N ASN A 132 0.93 -3.09 8.27
CA ASN A 132 1.13 -1.74 8.79
C ASN A 132 2.63 -1.47 8.93
N TYR A 133 3.16 -0.52 8.15
CA TYR A 133 4.55 -0.09 8.18
C TYR A 133 4.67 1.36 8.62
N ASN A 134 5.68 1.66 9.44
CA ASN A 134 6.09 3.03 9.76
C ASN A 134 7.39 3.32 9.02
N VAL A 135 7.26 3.74 7.77
CA VAL A 135 8.38 3.93 6.86
C VAL A 135 9.13 5.19 7.25
N THR A 136 10.43 5.08 7.40
CA THR A 136 11.30 6.18 7.83
C THR A 136 11.99 6.80 6.62
N LEU A 137 11.83 8.12 6.47
CA LEU A 137 12.55 8.96 5.51
C LEU A 137 13.59 9.80 6.24
N THR A 138 14.83 9.75 5.76
CA THR A 138 15.93 10.57 6.27
C THR A 138 16.23 11.69 5.28
N VAL A 139 16.34 12.92 5.76
CA VAL A 139 16.76 14.07 4.96
C VAL A 139 18.13 14.51 5.46
N ARG A 140 19.14 14.61 4.58
CA ARG A 140 20.49 15.03 4.98
C ARG A 140 20.42 16.42 5.63
N LYS A 141 21.17 16.61 6.73
CA LYS A 141 21.19 17.87 7.52
C LYS A 141 19.88 18.22 8.21
N LYS A 142 18.88 17.33 8.21
CA LYS A 142 17.69 17.43 9.07
C LYS A 142 17.87 16.47 10.25
N PRO A 143 17.95 16.97 11.50
CA PRO A 143 18.08 16.10 12.68
C PRO A 143 16.88 15.16 12.85
N SER A 144 15.66 15.66 12.60
CA SER A 144 14.47 14.82 12.68
C SER A 144 14.26 13.99 11.41
N ARG A 145 13.73 12.78 11.62
CA ARG A 145 13.32 11.88 10.54
C ARG A 145 11.86 12.13 10.20
N LEU A 146 11.51 11.95 8.93
CA LEU A 146 10.13 11.94 8.48
C LEU A 146 9.58 10.51 8.58
N THR A 147 8.30 10.36 8.91
CA THR A 147 7.66 9.04 9.03
C THR A 147 6.38 9.00 8.21
N LEU A 148 6.25 7.96 7.38
CA LEU A 148 5.06 7.67 6.59
C LEU A 148 4.43 6.37 7.07
N ASN A 149 3.19 6.42 7.51
CA ASN A 149 2.43 5.23 7.85
C ASN A 149 1.82 4.59 6.59
N VAL A 150 2.10 3.33 6.32
CA VAL A 150 1.54 2.59 5.17
C VAL A 150 0.73 1.42 5.66
N LYS A 151 -0.57 1.42 5.36
CA LYS A 151 -1.52 0.37 5.72
C LYS A 151 -2.13 -0.29 4.49
N GLY A 152 -2.45 -1.55 4.62
CA GLY A 152 -3.18 -2.32 3.61
C GLY A 152 -3.50 -3.72 4.12
N GLU A 153 -4.46 -4.37 3.50
CA GLU A 153 -4.89 -5.73 3.82
C GLU A 153 -4.91 -6.54 2.52
N GLY A 154 -4.09 -7.60 2.46
CA GLY A 154 -4.26 -8.60 1.42
C GLY A 154 -5.54 -9.40 1.66
N TYR A 155 -6.31 -9.70 0.62
CA TYR A 155 -7.44 -10.63 0.70
C TYR A 155 -7.43 -11.65 -0.44
N VAL A 156 -8.07 -12.80 -0.23
CA VAL A 156 -8.30 -13.82 -1.24
C VAL A 156 -9.82 -14.05 -1.36
N ILE A 157 -10.27 -14.30 -2.59
CA ILE A 157 -11.66 -14.72 -2.82
C ILE A 157 -11.72 -16.22 -2.47
N HIS A 158 -12.65 -16.57 -1.59
CA HIS A 158 -12.87 -17.95 -1.16
C HIS A 158 -14.23 -18.42 -1.67
N GLU A 159 -14.28 -18.76 -2.96
CA GLU A 159 -15.45 -19.32 -3.61
C GLU A 159 -15.53 -20.84 -3.42
N GLN A 160 -16.74 -21.32 -3.11
CA GLN A 160 -17.07 -22.73 -3.16
C GLN A 160 -18.42 -22.89 -3.83
N VAL A 161 -18.53 -23.80 -4.79
CA VAL A 161 -19.79 -24.11 -5.47
C VAL A 161 -20.19 -25.52 -5.11
N THR A 162 -21.39 -25.71 -4.57
CA THR A 162 -21.91 -27.02 -4.18
C THR A 162 -23.26 -27.31 -4.83
N VAL A 163 -23.60 -28.58 -5.00
CA VAL A 163 -24.87 -29.04 -5.56
C VAL A 163 -25.46 -30.11 -4.64
N VAL A 164 -26.78 -30.13 -4.51
CA VAL A 164 -27.47 -31.19 -3.79
C VAL A 164 -27.68 -32.40 -4.71
N GLY A 165 -27.09 -33.54 -4.34
CA GLY A 165 -27.23 -34.84 -4.98
C GLY A 165 -28.66 -35.40 -4.84
N ALA A 166 -28.96 -36.45 -5.61
CA ALA A 166 -30.29 -37.07 -5.62
C ALA A 166 -30.66 -37.73 -4.26
N ASP A 167 -29.66 -38.04 -3.44
CA ASP A 167 -29.75 -38.59 -2.09
C ASP A 167 -29.79 -37.52 -0.99
N GLY A 168 -29.79 -36.24 -1.36
CA GLY A 168 -29.72 -35.12 -0.42
C GLY A 168 -28.31 -34.78 0.06
N SER A 169 -27.27 -35.45 -0.43
CA SER A 169 -25.88 -35.11 -0.12
C SER A 169 -25.46 -33.77 -0.74
N ILE A 170 -24.60 -33.01 -0.07
CA ILE A 170 -24.00 -31.80 -0.62
C ILE A 170 -22.67 -32.18 -1.25
N VAL A 171 -22.55 -31.99 -2.56
CA VAL A 171 -21.35 -32.30 -3.34
C VAL A 171 -20.69 -31.01 -3.80
N GLU A 172 -19.42 -30.83 -3.48
CA GLU A 172 -18.62 -29.73 -3.99
C GLU A 172 -18.22 -29.95 -5.45
N LEU A 173 -18.43 -28.93 -6.29
CA LEU A 173 -18.08 -28.96 -7.70
C LEU A 173 -16.60 -28.67 -7.87
N ASN A 174 -15.95 -29.42 -8.77
CA ASN A 174 -14.53 -29.29 -9.01
C ASN A 174 -14.28 -28.38 -10.23
N PRO A 175 -13.51 -27.28 -10.10
CA PRO A 175 -13.29 -26.34 -11.20
C PRO A 175 -12.40 -26.90 -12.32
N SER A 176 -11.64 -27.97 -12.07
CA SER A 176 -10.67 -28.54 -13.01
C SER A 176 -11.26 -29.63 -13.91
N VAL A 177 -12.50 -30.07 -13.66
CA VAL A 177 -13.16 -31.14 -14.42
C VAL A 177 -14.61 -30.79 -14.76
N PRO A 178 -15.17 -31.34 -15.85
CA PRO A 178 -16.59 -31.19 -16.13
C PRO A 178 -17.44 -31.77 -15.00
N ASN A 179 -18.30 -30.94 -14.41
CA ASN A 179 -19.26 -31.37 -13.39
C ASN A 179 -20.58 -31.75 -14.08
N SER A 180 -21.09 -32.96 -13.82
CA SER A 180 -22.34 -33.44 -14.40
C SER A 180 -23.51 -33.29 -13.42
N ILE A 181 -24.62 -32.72 -13.88
CA ILE A 181 -25.88 -32.61 -13.12
C ILE A 181 -26.92 -33.44 -13.86
N ASP A 182 -27.20 -34.64 -13.36
CA ASP A 182 -28.22 -35.52 -13.93
C ASP A 182 -29.60 -35.20 -13.35
N PHE A 183 -30.59 -34.90 -14.19
CA PHE A 183 -31.98 -34.66 -13.79
C PHE A 183 -32.79 -35.96 -13.66
N GLY A 184 -32.20 -37.11 -13.99
CA GLY A 184 -32.89 -38.40 -14.02
C GLY A 184 -33.95 -38.46 -15.11
N GLN A 185 -34.91 -39.36 -14.95
CA GLN A 185 -36.04 -39.48 -15.88
C GLN A 185 -37.04 -38.35 -15.65
N VAL A 186 -37.20 -37.49 -16.66
CA VAL A 186 -38.17 -36.39 -16.67
C VAL A 186 -39.32 -36.74 -17.60
N ILE A 187 -40.55 -36.72 -17.08
CA ILE A 187 -41.76 -36.99 -17.87
C ILE A 187 -42.03 -35.79 -18.80
N ILE A 188 -42.55 -36.06 -20.00
CA ILE A 188 -42.93 -35.02 -20.98
C ILE A 188 -43.88 -34.02 -20.30
N ASN A 189 -43.64 -32.73 -20.53
CA ASN A 189 -44.35 -31.59 -19.92
C ASN A 189 -44.19 -31.43 -18.40
N GLN A 190 -43.29 -32.19 -17.75
CA GLN A 190 -42.91 -31.94 -16.37
C GLN A 190 -41.63 -31.11 -16.27
N ARG A 191 -41.57 -30.30 -15.23
CA ARG A 191 -40.40 -29.48 -14.89
C ARG A 191 -39.76 -30.04 -13.64
N VAL A 192 -38.50 -30.43 -13.74
CA VAL A 192 -37.67 -30.84 -12.59
C VAL A 192 -36.68 -29.74 -12.31
N ALA A 193 -36.55 -29.35 -11.04
CA ALA A 193 -35.57 -28.36 -10.63
C ALA A 193 -34.50 -28.98 -9.74
N LYS A 194 -33.25 -28.57 -9.93
CA LYS A 194 -32.13 -28.85 -9.02
C LYS A 194 -31.51 -27.55 -8.53
N SER A 195 -31.15 -27.52 -7.26
CA SER A 195 -30.52 -26.37 -6.62
C SER A 195 -29.00 -26.48 -6.64
N VAL A 196 -28.37 -25.40 -7.10
CA VAL A 196 -26.93 -25.16 -6.99
C VAL A 196 -26.72 -24.07 -5.94
N TYR A 197 -25.78 -24.28 -5.03
CA TYR A 197 -25.48 -23.38 -3.93
C TYR A 197 -24.10 -22.77 -4.15
N LEU A 198 -24.06 -21.44 -4.25
CA LEU A 198 -22.83 -20.67 -4.22
C LEU A 198 -22.57 -20.28 -2.77
N VAL A 199 -21.39 -20.63 -2.28
CA VAL A 199 -20.95 -20.37 -0.91
C VAL A 199 -19.77 -19.41 -0.99
N ASN A 200 -19.86 -18.35 -0.19
CA ASN A 200 -18.77 -17.42 0.04
C ASN A 200 -18.25 -17.58 1.46
N SER A 201 -17.16 -18.32 1.61
CA SER A 201 -16.46 -18.50 2.89
C SER A 201 -15.48 -17.34 3.17
N GLY A 202 -15.35 -16.41 2.23
CA GLY A 202 -14.45 -15.27 2.30
C GLY A 202 -15.09 -14.02 2.90
N GLU A 203 -14.25 -13.00 3.11
CA GLU A 203 -14.68 -11.73 3.72
C GLU A 203 -15.23 -10.72 2.73
N ILE A 204 -15.10 -10.96 1.43
CA ILE A 204 -15.46 -10.02 0.38
C ILE A 204 -16.52 -10.67 -0.52
N ASN A 205 -17.53 -9.88 -0.88
CA ASN A 205 -18.55 -10.30 -1.81
C ASN A 205 -17.93 -10.61 -3.18
N TYR A 206 -18.45 -11.62 -3.87
CA TYR A 206 -18.12 -11.85 -5.27
C TYR A 206 -19.39 -11.84 -6.12
N ASP A 207 -19.24 -11.35 -7.34
CA ASP A 207 -20.29 -11.40 -8.34
C ASP A 207 -20.14 -12.68 -9.17
N TYR A 208 -21.27 -13.28 -9.55
CA TYR A 208 -21.32 -14.42 -10.44
C TYR A 208 -22.21 -14.13 -11.63
N HIS A 209 -21.89 -14.75 -12.76
CA HIS A 209 -22.70 -14.77 -13.97
C HIS A 209 -22.66 -16.16 -14.58
N TRP A 210 -23.82 -16.70 -14.94
CA TRP A 210 -23.96 -17.99 -15.59
C TRP A 210 -23.83 -17.82 -17.10
N ARG A 211 -22.88 -18.52 -17.71
CA ARG A 211 -22.79 -18.63 -19.17
C ARG A 211 -23.62 -19.81 -19.64
N LEU A 212 -24.88 -19.54 -19.99
CA LEU A 212 -25.80 -20.56 -20.50
C LEU A 212 -25.40 -21.01 -21.92
N GLY A 213 -25.56 -22.31 -22.18
CA GLY A 213 -25.41 -22.88 -23.52
C GLY A 213 -26.61 -22.54 -24.43
N THR A 214 -26.57 -23.04 -25.66
CA THR A 214 -27.61 -22.77 -26.68
C THR A 214 -28.89 -23.60 -26.52
N ASN A 215 -28.96 -24.50 -25.53
CA ASN A 215 -30.12 -25.38 -25.35
C ASN A 215 -31.30 -24.60 -24.72
N PRO A 216 -32.38 -24.31 -25.46
CA PRO A 216 -33.50 -23.52 -24.96
C PRO A 216 -34.31 -24.25 -23.89
N ARG A 217 -34.09 -25.56 -23.71
CA ARG A 217 -34.80 -26.39 -22.74
C ARG A 217 -34.13 -26.39 -21.37
N VAL A 218 -33.09 -25.60 -21.13
CA VAL A 218 -32.43 -25.51 -19.81
C VAL A 218 -32.34 -24.04 -19.41
N SER A 219 -32.76 -23.74 -18.19
CA SER A 219 -32.70 -22.40 -17.61
C SER A 219 -32.09 -22.45 -16.22
N ILE A 220 -31.42 -21.37 -15.82
CA ILE A 220 -30.95 -21.16 -14.45
C ILE A 220 -31.44 -19.81 -13.94
N LYS A 221 -31.83 -19.74 -12.67
CA LYS A 221 -32.21 -18.48 -12.04
C LYS A 221 -31.64 -18.38 -10.62
N PRO A 222 -31.10 -17.20 -10.24
CA PRO A 222 -30.81 -16.04 -11.11
C PRO A 222 -29.62 -16.31 -12.05
N GLU A 223 -29.55 -15.59 -13.18
CA GLU A 223 -28.45 -15.72 -14.16
C GLU A 223 -27.19 -14.96 -13.74
N GLU A 224 -27.35 -13.94 -12.92
CA GLU A 224 -26.26 -13.18 -12.31
C GLU A 224 -26.65 -12.70 -10.91
N GLY A 225 -25.67 -12.35 -10.10
CA GLY A 225 -25.90 -11.76 -8.79
C GLY A 225 -24.63 -11.65 -7.97
N THR A 226 -24.78 -11.23 -6.72
CA THR A 226 -23.69 -11.08 -5.76
C THR A 226 -23.88 -12.05 -4.60
N VAL A 227 -22.84 -12.82 -4.26
CA VAL A 227 -22.81 -13.65 -3.05
C VAL A 227 -22.12 -12.88 -1.94
N ALA A 228 -22.91 -12.44 -0.96
CA ALA A 228 -22.41 -11.69 0.19
C ALA A 228 -21.49 -12.54 1.09
N LYS A 229 -20.63 -11.88 1.88
CA LYS A 229 -19.80 -12.51 2.92
C LYS A 229 -20.62 -13.50 3.77
N VAL A 230 -20.12 -14.73 3.93
CA VAL A 230 -20.71 -15.77 4.80
C VAL A 230 -22.19 -16.03 4.47
N LEU A 231 -22.52 -16.05 3.18
CA LEU A 231 -23.89 -16.24 2.70
C LEU A 231 -24.00 -17.31 1.60
N PHE A 232 -25.18 -17.92 1.53
CA PHE A 232 -25.55 -18.95 0.56
C PHE A 232 -26.47 -18.33 -0.49
N ALA A 233 -26.11 -18.42 -1.78
CA ALA A 233 -27.03 -18.11 -2.86
C ALA A 233 -27.55 -19.41 -3.49
N ASN A 234 -28.88 -19.58 -3.52
CA ASN A 234 -29.53 -20.73 -4.16
C ASN A 234 -29.91 -20.37 -5.60
N CYS A 235 -29.34 -21.09 -6.56
CA CYS A 235 -29.69 -21.02 -7.97
C CYS A 235 -30.49 -22.26 -8.35
N ALA A 236 -31.69 -22.07 -8.92
CA ALA A 236 -32.50 -23.17 -9.41
C ALA A 236 -32.24 -23.39 -10.90
N THR A 237 -31.82 -24.59 -11.26
CA THR A 237 -31.74 -25.06 -12.65
C THR A 237 -32.99 -25.85 -12.97
N ALA A 238 -33.66 -25.56 -14.09
CA ALA A 238 -34.84 -26.32 -14.50
C ALA A 238 -35.04 -26.27 -16.01
N PRO A 239 -35.74 -27.26 -16.59
CA PRO A 239 -36.11 -27.20 -17.98
C PRO A 239 -36.97 -25.96 -18.29
N ALA A 240 -36.69 -25.31 -19.42
CA ALA A 240 -37.49 -24.20 -19.94
C ALA A 240 -38.64 -24.71 -20.82
N LEU A 241 -39.73 -23.92 -20.89
CA LEU A 241 -40.97 -24.20 -21.62
C LEU A 241 -40.76 -24.18 -23.14
#